data_AF-A0A6J8E1R9-F1
#
_entry.id   AF-A0A6J8E1R9-F1
#
_cell.length_a   1.000
_cell.length_b   1.000
_cell.length_c   1.000
_cell.angle_alpha   90.00
_cell.angle_beta   90.00
_cell.angle_gamma   90.00
#
_symmetry.space_group_name_H-M   'P 1'
#
loop_
_entity.id
_entity.type
_entity.pdbx_description
1 polymer ?
#
loop_
_entity_poly.entity_id
_entity_poly.type
_entity_poly.pdbx_seq_one_letter_code
_entity_poly.pdbx_strand_id
1 'polypeptide(L)'
;MIRHWKADLPDFYENNHPKYLIYAHRLLINVAGATSPRLREQLIWNRTVNVEGGARKNIPKDLHCEHLNRQYKENCRDAGGQLTQATIDRHSQMLGVGKMIEKVYQEQVVESHFKFKRHNTPDTDADVRHLTKTLQPLHLFKFQAGRSFNGFENLRTSKGVTFPRKFKERLIRHTNKIADRRELTADD
;
A
#
# COMPACT_ATOMS: atom_id res chain seq x y z
N MET A 1 7.49 8.91 10.63
CA MET A 1 6.71 8.14 11.62
C MET A 1 6.47 8.91 12.93
N ILE A 2 7.48 9.38 13.69
CA ILE A 2 7.26 10.31 14.84
C ILE A 2 6.47 11.58 14.46
N ARG A 3 6.66 12.09 13.24
CA ARG A 3 5.89 13.23 12.72
C ARG A 3 4.38 13.00 12.69
N HIS A 4 3.93 11.76 12.42
CA HIS A 4 2.48 11.45 12.42
C HIS A 4 1.92 11.60 13.83
N TRP A 5 2.62 11.12 14.86
CA TRP A 5 2.19 11.30 16.25
C TRP A 5 2.07 12.76 16.69
N LYS A 6 2.79 13.70 16.06
CA LYS A 6 2.59 15.13 16.28
C LYS A 6 1.35 15.66 15.55
N ALA A 7 1.11 15.17 14.33
CA ALA A 7 -0.02 15.56 13.50
C ALA A 7 -1.36 14.98 14.00
N ASP A 8 -1.34 13.76 14.56
CA ASP A 8 -2.53 13.04 15.03
C ASP A 8 -2.94 13.47 16.46
N LEU A 9 -2.09 14.24 17.15
CA LEU A 9 -2.32 14.66 18.54
C LEU A 9 -3.58 15.53 18.71
N PRO A 10 -3.86 16.54 17.85
CA PRO A 10 -5.11 17.27 17.86
C PRO A 10 -6.31 16.36 17.61
N ASP A 11 -6.23 15.45 16.64
CA ASP A 11 -7.32 14.50 16.35
C ASP A 11 -7.66 13.63 17.56
N PHE A 12 -6.66 13.18 18.34
CA PHE A 12 -6.89 12.42 19.57
C PHE A 12 -7.59 13.25 20.65
N TYR A 13 -7.31 14.55 20.71
CA TYR A 13 -7.97 15.46 21.64
C TYR A 13 -9.41 15.75 21.21
N GLU A 14 -9.63 16.12 19.96
CA GLU A 14 -10.94 16.47 19.40
C GLU A 14 -11.93 15.31 19.46
N ASN A 15 -11.47 14.08 19.20
CA ASN A 15 -12.32 12.88 19.22
C ASN A 15 -12.42 12.23 20.61
N ASN A 16 -11.96 12.90 21.68
CA ASN A 16 -11.98 12.40 23.05
C ASN A 16 -11.38 10.99 23.19
N HIS A 17 -10.16 10.83 22.69
CA HIS A 17 -9.39 9.59 22.74
C HIS A 17 -8.25 9.67 23.79
N PRO A 18 -8.57 9.67 25.10
CA PRO A 18 -7.60 10.01 26.16
C PRO A 18 -6.42 9.04 26.21
N LYS A 19 -6.66 7.75 25.93
CA LYS A 19 -5.61 6.72 25.88
C LYS A 19 -4.55 7.05 24.82
N TYR A 20 -4.97 7.38 23.60
CA TYR A 20 -4.07 7.70 22.49
C TYR A 20 -3.37 9.03 22.71
N LEU A 21 -4.08 10.03 23.25
CA LEU A 21 -3.52 11.31 23.64
C LEU A 21 -2.38 11.16 24.66
N ILE A 22 -2.60 10.39 25.74
CA ILE A 22 -1.57 10.13 26.78
C ILE A 22 -0.36 9.42 26.18
N TYR A 23 -0.56 8.40 25.35
CA TYR A 23 0.55 7.67 24.73
C TYR A 23 1.33 8.54 23.74
N ALA A 24 0.64 9.34 22.93
CA ALA A 24 1.26 10.27 22.01
C ALA A 24 2.12 11.30 22.77
N HIS A 25 1.58 11.88 23.84
CA HIS A 25 2.31 12.83 24.68
C HIS A 25 3.57 12.20 25.29
N ARG A 26 3.44 11.03 25.93
CA ARG A 26 4.58 10.33 26.54
C ARG A 26 5.66 10.02 25.51
N LEU A 27 5.28 9.51 24.35
CA LEU A 27 6.22 9.23 23.27
C LEU A 27 6.96 10.50 22.82
N LEU A 28 6.23 11.59 22.56
CA LEU A 28 6.82 12.83 22.06
C LEU A 28 7.77 13.48 23.08
N ILE A 29 7.41 13.47 24.37
CA ILE A 29 8.24 14.00 25.45
C ILE A 29 9.51 13.15 25.62
N ASN A 30 9.38 11.82 25.61
CA ASN A 30 10.53 10.92 25.72
C ASN A 30 11.49 11.06 24.53
N VAL A 31 10.95 11.23 23.32
CA VAL A 31 11.74 11.49 22.12
C VAL A 31 12.37 12.89 22.12
N ALA A 32 11.72 13.89 22.73
CA ALA A 32 12.25 15.25 22.82
C ALA A 32 13.41 15.41 23.83
N GLY A 33 13.58 14.47 24.78
CA GLY A 33 14.72 14.49 25.70
C GLY A 33 14.43 14.03 27.12
N ALA A 34 13.20 13.62 27.45
CA ALA A 34 12.90 13.14 28.81
C ALA A 34 13.47 11.76 29.13
N THR A 35 14.11 11.08 28.17
CA THR A 35 14.78 9.79 28.36
C THR A 35 16.25 9.87 27.97
N SER A 36 17.04 8.89 28.41
CA SER A 36 18.46 8.80 28.03
C SER A 36 18.62 8.73 26.51
N PRO A 37 19.75 9.21 25.95
CA PRO A 37 19.99 9.17 24.51
C PRO A 37 19.77 7.78 23.90
N ARG A 38 20.18 6.71 24.60
CA ARG A 38 19.96 5.33 24.16
C ARG A 38 18.48 4.98 24.04
N LEU A 39 17.68 5.30 25.05
CA LEU A 39 16.24 5.03 25.06
C LEU A 39 15.52 5.83 23.98
N ARG A 40 15.91 7.09 23.78
CA ARG A 40 15.40 7.92 22.69
C ARG A 40 15.64 7.26 21.32
N GLU A 41 16.86 6.83 21.03
CA GLU A 41 17.16 6.14 19.76
C GLU A 41 16.31 4.86 19.60
N GLN A 42 16.17 4.06 20.67
CA GLN A 42 15.31 2.89 20.64
C GLN A 42 13.84 3.26 20.36
N LEU A 43 13.31 4.32 20.98
CA LEU A 43 11.94 4.77 20.74
C LEU A 43 11.70 5.30 19.31
N ILE A 44 12.74 5.82 18.66
CA ILE A 44 12.66 6.30 17.27
C ILE A 44 12.73 5.12 16.30
N TRP A 45 13.73 4.24 16.47
CA TRP A 45 14.09 3.23 15.47
C TRP A 45 13.45 1.85 15.72
N ASN A 46 13.20 1.45 16.96
CA ASN A 46 12.57 0.15 17.31
C ASN A 46 11.04 0.15 17.15
N ARG A 47 10.53 0.92 16.19
CA ARG A 47 9.10 1.02 15.91
C ARG A 47 8.68 0.46 14.56
N THR A 48 9.65 0.19 13.70
CA THR A 48 9.42 -0.42 12.39
C THR A 48 10.35 -1.59 12.19
N VAL A 49 9.94 -2.54 11.37
CA VAL A 49 10.72 -3.71 10.97
C VAL A 49 10.88 -3.67 9.46
N ASN A 50 12.06 -4.07 8.97
CA ASN A 50 12.35 -4.12 7.55
C ASN A 50 12.68 -5.56 7.15
N VAL A 51 11.63 -6.37 6.97
CA VAL A 51 11.76 -7.81 6.72
C VAL A 51 12.42 -8.10 5.37
N GLU A 52 12.10 -7.30 4.34
CA GLU A 52 12.62 -7.48 2.98
C GLU A 52 13.95 -6.76 2.72
N GLY A 53 14.36 -5.86 3.63
CA GLY A 53 15.50 -4.98 3.43
C GLY A 53 15.24 -3.83 2.44
N GLY A 54 16.12 -2.84 2.43
CA GLY A 54 16.10 -1.71 1.49
C GLY A 54 15.24 -0.52 1.93
N ALA A 55 15.35 0.58 1.18
CA ALA A 55 14.69 1.84 1.51
C ALA A 55 13.17 1.76 1.30
N ARG A 56 12.41 2.43 2.19
CA ARG A 56 10.93 2.56 2.14
C ARG A 56 10.14 1.24 2.28
N LYS A 57 10.77 0.17 2.74
CA LYS A 57 10.12 -1.13 3.05
C LYS A 57 9.87 -1.37 4.54
N ASN A 58 9.91 -0.29 5.34
CA ASN A 58 9.67 -0.35 6.77
C ASN A 58 8.18 -0.56 7.06
N ILE A 59 7.85 -1.60 7.81
CA ILE A 59 6.50 -1.93 8.27
C ILE A 59 6.40 -1.54 9.75
N PRO A 60 5.28 -1.00 10.24
CA PRO A 60 5.06 -0.82 11.68
C PRO A 60 5.28 -2.13 12.43
N LYS A 61 6.03 -2.08 13.54
CA LYS A 61 6.37 -3.27 14.33
C LYS A 61 5.14 -4.00 14.84
N ASP A 62 4.13 -3.25 15.26
CA ASP A 62 2.85 -3.79 15.73
C ASP A 62 2.15 -4.60 14.64
N LEU A 63 2.06 -4.04 13.43
CA LEU A 63 1.49 -4.72 12.26
C LEU A 63 2.30 -5.98 11.88
N HIS A 64 3.62 -5.95 12.01
CA HIS A 64 4.45 -7.14 11.79
C HIS A 64 4.17 -8.22 12.84
N CYS A 65 4.05 -7.86 14.12
CA CYS A 65 3.65 -8.79 15.17
C CYS A 65 2.26 -9.38 14.93
N GLU A 66 1.29 -8.59 14.45
CA GLU A 66 -0.02 -9.10 14.06
C GLU A 66 0.08 -10.14 12.93
N HIS A 67 0.92 -9.89 11.93
CA HIS A 67 1.17 -10.85 10.85
C HIS A 67 1.74 -12.18 11.38
N LEU A 68 2.73 -12.11 12.29
CA LEU A 68 3.31 -13.30 12.92
C LEU A 68 2.29 -14.07 13.78
N ASN A 69 1.47 -13.34 14.54
CA ASN A 69 0.40 -13.94 15.35
C ASN A 69 -0.65 -14.63 14.48
N ARG A 70 -1.01 -14.03 13.34
CA ARG A 70 -1.93 -14.65 12.38
C ARG A 70 -1.31 -15.90 11.78
N GLN A 71 -0.07 -15.83 11.32
CA GLN A 71 0.66 -16.97 10.79
C GLN A 71 0.73 -18.13 11.79
N TYR A 72 1.01 -17.84 13.06
CA TYR A 72 1.01 -18.84 14.13
C TYR A 72 -0.33 -19.54 14.28
N LYS A 73 -1.43 -18.76 14.33
CA LYS A 73 -2.79 -19.31 14.45
C LYS A 73 -3.17 -20.17 13.25
N GLU A 74 -2.79 -19.75 12.04
CA GLU A 74 -3.00 -20.53 10.81
C GLU A 74 -2.25 -21.86 10.88
N ASN A 75 -0.96 -21.84 11.21
CA ASN A 75 -0.16 -23.06 11.38
C ASN A 75 -0.79 -24.03 12.41
N CYS A 76 -1.22 -23.51 13.57
CA CYS A 76 -1.88 -24.32 14.59
C CYS A 76 -3.22 -24.90 14.13
N ARG A 77 -3.99 -24.16 13.31
CA ARG A 77 -5.25 -24.66 12.72
C ARG A 77 -4.97 -25.78 11.72
N ASP A 78 -3.94 -25.60 10.89
CA ASP A 78 -3.58 -26.55 9.85
C ASP A 78 -3.02 -27.87 10.43
N ALA A 79 -2.57 -27.86 11.69
CA ALA A 79 -2.23 -29.07 12.44
C ALA A 79 -3.44 -29.99 12.76
N GLY A 80 -4.67 -29.62 12.40
CA GLY A 80 -5.82 -30.52 12.41
C GLY A 80 -6.20 -31.09 13.79
N GLY A 81 -5.89 -30.37 14.87
CA GLY A 81 -6.15 -30.82 16.24
C GLY A 81 -5.01 -31.61 16.89
N GLN A 82 -3.91 -31.90 16.17
CA GLN A 82 -2.71 -32.53 16.73
C GLN A 82 -1.80 -31.52 17.45
N LEU A 83 -2.39 -30.70 18.32
CA LEU A 83 -1.70 -29.66 19.09
C LEU A 83 -1.03 -30.25 20.33
N THR A 84 0.05 -30.99 20.11
CA THR A 84 0.96 -31.37 21.20
C THR A 84 1.89 -30.20 21.53
N GLN A 85 2.52 -30.23 22.71
CA GLN A 85 3.53 -29.23 23.07
C GLN A 85 4.65 -29.15 22.02
N ALA A 86 5.10 -30.31 21.52
CA ALA A 86 6.12 -30.37 20.47
C ALA A 86 5.65 -29.70 19.16
N THR A 87 4.38 -29.86 18.78
CA THR A 87 3.80 -29.20 17.60
C THR A 87 3.74 -27.68 17.78
N ILE A 88 3.33 -27.23 18.96
CA ILE A 88 3.28 -25.81 19.33
C ILE A 88 4.69 -25.19 19.28
N ASP A 89 5.66 -25.84 19.89
CA ASP A 89 7.05 -25.38 19.93
C ASP A 89 7.62 -25.29 18.50
N ARG A 90 7.38 -26.31 17.67
CA ARG A 90 7.79 -26.30 16.26
C ARG A 90 7.17 -25.14 15.48
N HIS A 91 5.86 -24.92 15.61
CA HIS A 91 5.18 -23.84 14.89
C HIS A 91 5.62 -22.46 15.35
N SER A 92 5.93 -22.27 16.64
CA SER A 92 6.46 -21.01 17.16
C SER A 92 7.86 -20.71 16.62
N GLN A 93 8.73 -21.71 16.52
CA GLN A 93 10.09 -21.58 15.96
C GLN A 93 10.08 -21.31 14.45
N MET A 94 9.06 -21.77 13.73
CA MET A 94 8.93 -21.56 12.27
C MET A 94 8.45 -20.14 11.88
N LEU A 95 7.98 -19.33 12.83
CA LEU A 95 7.46 -17.98 12.54
C LEU A 95 8.54 -17.10 11.92
N GLY A 96 8.19 -16.40 10.84
CA GLY A 96 9.11 -15.53 10.12
C GLY A 96 10.18 -16.22 9.26
N VAL A 97 10.51 -17.49 9.52
CA VAL A 97 11.52 -18.26 8.75
C VAL A 97 10.92 -19.29 7.79
N GLY A 98 9.65 -19.67 7.97
CA GLY A 98 9.00 -20.73 7.18
C GLY A 98 9.16 -20.56 5.67
N LYS A 99 8.96 -19.35 5.13
CA LYS A 99 9.12 -19.07 3.69
C LYS A 99 10.55 -19.25 3.19
N MET A 100 11.55 -18.94 4.04
CA MET A 100 12.95 -19.15 3.70
C MET A 100 13.26 -20.65 3.63
N ILE A 101 12.81 -21.41 4.64
CA ILE A 101 13.01 -22.86 4.69
C ILE A 101 12.31 -23.54 3.52
N GLU A 102 11.07 -23.14 3.23
CA GLU A 102 10.31 -23.65 2.08
C GLU A 102 11.06 -23.38 0.77
N LYS A 103 11.58 -22.16 0.57
CA LYS A 103 12.38 -21.83 -0.60
C LYS A 103 13.62 -22.73 -0.73
N VAL A 104 14.38 -22.91 0.36
CA VAL A 104 15.58 -23.77 0.37
C VAL A 104 15.21 -25.22 0.07
N TYR A 105 14.15 -25.75 0.68
CA TYR A 105 13.68 -27.11 0.43
C TYR A 105 13.28 -27.31 -1.03
N GLN A 106 12.55 -26.36 -1.62
CA GLN A 106 12.13 -26.44 -3.02
C GLN A 106 13.31 -26.40 -3.99
N GLU A 107 14.30 -25.54 -3.72
CA GLU A 107 15.50 -25.42 -4.55
C GLU A 107 16.44 -26.62 -4.43
N GLN A 108 16.64 -27.15 -3.22
CA GLN A 108 17.68 -28.16 -2.95
C GLN A 108 17.17 -29.60 -2.93
N VAL A 109 15.89 -29.84 -2.63
CA VAL A 109 15.33 -31.19 -2.48
C VAL A 109 14.41 -31.53 -3.63
N VAL A 110 13.51 -30.60 -3.98
CA VAL A 110 12.53 -30.83 -5.06
C VAL A 110 13.14 -30.59 -6.43
N GLU A 111 14.29 -29.88 -6.51
CA GLU A 111 14.89 -29.38 -7.76
C GLU A 111 13.90 -28.59 -8.63
N SER A 112 12.83 -28.11 -8.00
CA SER A 112 11.81 -27.30 -8.63
C SER A 112 12.32 -25.86 -8.61
N HIS A 113 13.02 -25.49 -9.68
CA HIS A 113 13.21 -24.08 -9.96
C HIS A 113 11.82 -23.49 -10.23
N PHE A 114 11.24 -22.85 -9.20
CA PHE A 114 10.05 -22.03 -9.39
C PHE A 114 10.36 -21.00 -10.47
N LYS A 115 9.91 -21.28 -11.69
CA LYS A 115 9.72 -20.26 -12.72
C LYS A 115 8.60 -19.40 -12.18
N PHE A 116 8.94 -18.43 -11.33
CA PHE A 116 8.05 -17.32 -11.06
C PHE A 116 7.67 -16.80 -12.44
N LYS A 117 6.43 -17.08 -12.88
CA LYS A 117 5.83 -16.37 -13.99
C LYS A 117 5.83 -14.93 -13.50
N ARG A 118 6.83 -14.14 -13.89
CA ARG A 118 6.72 -12.69 -13.82
C ARG A 118 5.39 -12.41 -14.51
N HIS A 119 4.44 -11.83 -13.78
CA HIS A 119 3.25 -11.32 -14.41
C HIS A 119 3.76 -10.32 -15.45
N ASN A 120 3.75 -10.71 -16.72
CA ASN A 120 4.00 -9.77 -17.79
C ASN A 120 3.00 -8.64 -17.58
N THR A 121 3.48 -7.41 -17.66
CA THR A 121 2.60 -6.24 -17.66
C THR A 121 1.53 -6.51 -18.73
N PRO A 122 0.24 -6.61 -18.37
CA PRO A 122 -0.78 -6.97 -19.33
C PRO A 122 -0.76 -5.93 -20.46
N ASP A 123 -0.80 -6.41 -21.70
CA ASP A 123 -0.87 -5.55 -22.87
C ASP A 123 -2.26 -4.89 -22.90
N THR A 124 -2.33 -3.66 -22.37
CA THR A 124 -3.54 -2.85 -22.32
C THR A 124 -3.85 -2.13 -23.63
N ASP A 125 -3.02 -2.28 -24.67
CA ASP A 125 -3.11 -1.45 -25.87
C ASP A 125 -4.39 -1.75 -26.68
N ALA A 126 -4.83 -3.01 -26.70
CA ALA A 126 -6.12 -3.40 -27.26
C ALA A 126 -7.31 -2.76 -26.51
N ASP A 127 -7.28 -2.77 -25.17
CA ASP A 127 -8.32 -2.16 -24.35
C ASP A 127 -8.38 -0.64 -24.52
N VAL A 128 -7.21 0.01 -24.60
CA VAL A 128 -7.11 1.46 -24.84
C VAL A 128 -7.62 1.82 -26.24
N ARG A 129 -7.32 1.02 -27.27
CA ARG A 129 -7.88 1.19 -28.62
C ARG A 129 -9.40 1.06 -28.61
N HIS A 130 -9.92 0.02 -27.97
CA HIS A 130 -11.36 -0.21 -27.87
C HIS A 130 -12.07 0.95 -27.15
N LEU A 131 -11.56 1.35 -25.99
CA LEU A 131 -12.06 2.50 -25.23
C LEU A 131 -12.07 3.78 -26.09
N THR A 132 -10.97 4.05 -26.81
CA THR A 132 -10.87 5.23 -27.67
C THR A 132 -11.90 5.20 -28.79
N LYS A 133 -12.08 4.05 -29.45
CA LYS A 133 -13.07 3.84 -30.51
C LYS A 133 -14.51 4.04 -30.01
N THR A 134 -14.81 3.61 -28.78
CA THR A 134 -16.14 3.79 -28.18
C THR A 134 -16.41 5.23 -27.74
N LEU A 135 -15.41 5.91 -27.17
CA LEU A 135 -15.59 7.25 -26.58
C LEU A 135 -15.42 8.40 -27.58
N GLN A 136 -14.65 8.21 -28.66
CA GLN A 136 -14.39 9.24 -29.66
C GLN A 136 -15.66 9.76 -30.37
N PRO A 137 -16.61 8.90 -30.81
CA PRO A 137 -17.88 9.34 -31.38
C PRO A 137 -18.76 10.09 -30.38
N LEU A 138 -18.63 9.78 -29.08
CA LEU A 138 -19.41 10.42 -28.02
C LEU A 138 -18.93 11.83 -27.69
N HIS A 139 -17.83 12.31 -28.27
CA HIS A 139 -17.34 13.69 -28.11
C HIS A 139 -17.33 14.17 -26.64
N LEU A 140 -16.94 13.30 -25.70
CA LEU A 140 -17.04 13.58 -24.26
C LEU A 140 -16.19 14.76 -23.80
N PHE A 141 -15.08 15.01 -24.48
CA PHE A 141 -14.12 16.07 -24.16
C PHE A 141 -14.30 17.34 -25.00
N LYS A 142 -15.26 17.37 -25.92
CA LYS A 142 -15.63 18.59 -26.65
C LYS A 142 -16.80 19.25 -25.94
N PHE A 143 -16.70 20.55 -25.75
CA PHE A 143 -17.82 21.34 -25.25
C PHE A 143 -19.00 21.22 -26.22
N GLN A 144 -20.16 20.81 -25.71
CA GLN A 144 -21.42 20.78 -26.45
C GLN A 144 -22.46 21.54 -25.61
N ALA A 145 -23.02 22.61 -26.18
CA ALA A 145 -24.06 23.40 -25.52
C ALA A 145 -25.31 22.53 -25.31
N GLY A 146 -25.95 22.65 -24.14
CA GLY A 146 -27.21 21.96 -23.83
C GLY A 146 -27.10 20.51 -23.33
N ARG A 147 -25.88 19.96 -23.14
CA ARG A 147 -25.71 18.66 -22.48
C ARG A 147 -26.10 18.73 -21.00
N SER A 148 -27.09 17.92 -20.63
CA SER A 148 -27.49 17.66 -19.24
C SER A 148 -27.57 16.15 -19.02
N PHE A 149 -27.45 15.70 -17.77
CA PHE A 149 -27.62 14.29 -17.42
C PHE A 149 -29.10 14.02 -17.12
N ASN A 150 -29.75 13.13 -17.89
CA ASN A 150 -31.14 12.72 -17.64
C ASN A 150 -31.38 12.13 -16.23
N GLY A 151 -30.33 11.59 -15.60
CA GLY A 151 -30.43 10.97 -14.27
C GLY A 151 -30.01 11.86 -13.10
N PHE A 152 -29.51 13.08 -13.36
CA PHE A 152 -28.98 13.95 -12.32
C PHE A 152 -29.39 15.40 -12.55
N GLU A 153 -30.68 15.68 -12.44
CA GLU A 153 -31.28 17.02 -12.64
C GLU A 153 -30.71 18.09 -11.69
N ASN A 154 -30.15 17.67 -10.54
CA ASN A 154 -29.66 18.55 -9.48
C ASN A 154 -28.14 18.47 -9.24
N LEU A 155 -27.34 18.00 -10.21
CA LEU A 155 -25.89 17.93 -10.04
C LEU A 155 -25.27 19.34 -10.12
N ARG A 156 -25.18 20.02 -8.98
CA ARG A 156 -24.39 21.26 -8.86
C ARG A 156 -22.91 20.88 -8.92
N THR A 157 -22.23 21.22 -10.01
CA THR A 157 -20.77 21.13 -10.13
C THR A 157 -20.10 22.17 -9.23
N SER A 158 -20.16 21.98 -7.90
CA SER A 158 -19.74 22.99 -6.94
C SER A 158 -18.26 22.96 -6.57
N LYS A 159 -17.45 22.07 -7.15
CA LYS A 159 -16.01 22.03 -6.85
C LYS A 159 -15.20 21.97 -8.12
N GLY A 160 -14.60 23.12 -8.46
CA GLY A 160 -13.45 23.16 -9.35
C GLY A 160 -12.35 22.24 -8.84
N VAL A 161 -11.48 21.81 -9.75
CA VAL A 161 -10.38 20.88 -9.45
C VAL A 161 -9.56 21.43 -8.27
N THR A 162 -9.48 20.68 -7.16
CA THR A 162 -8.81 21.10 -5.92
C THR A 162 -7.36 21.56 -6.13
N PHE A 163 -6.70 21.05 -7.17
CA PHE A 163 -5.35 21.44 -7.57
C PHE A 163 -5.25 21.66 -9.10
N PRO A 164 -5.71 22.82 -9.60
CA PRO A 164 -5.85 23.06 -11.04
C PRO A 164 -4.52 22.94 -11.78
N ARG A 165 -3.43 23.42 -11.18
CA ARG A 165 -2.09 23.41 -11.79
C ARG A 165 -1.55 22.00 -11.97
N LYS A 166 -1.61 21.18 -10.91
CA LYS A 166 -1.17 19.78 -10.95
C LYS A 166 -2.01 18.94 -11.91
N PHE A 167 -3.31 19.22 -11.98
CA PHE A 167 -4.20 18.57 -12.93
C PHE A 167 -3.84 18.95 -14.37
N LYS A 168 -3.59 20.23 -14.66
CA LYS A 168 -3.15 20.71 -15.98
C LYS A 168 -1.82 20.08 -16.40
N GLU A 169 -0.82 20.07 -15.51
CA GLU A 169 0.49 19.44 -15.75
C GLU A 169 0.35 17.94 -16.06
N ARG A 170 -0.53 17.24 -15.34
CA ARG A 170 -0.81 15.81 -15.56
C ARG A 170 -1.55 15.58 -16.87
N LEU A 171 -2.52 16.45 -17.21
CA LEU A 171 -3.27 16.39 -18.46
C LEU A 171 -2.32 16.53 -19.65
N ILE A 172 -1.48 17.57 -19.67
CA ILE A 172 -0.48 17.81 -20.73
C ILE A 172 0.43 16.60 -20.91
N ARG A 173 0.94 16.04 -19.80
CA ARG A 173 1.82 14.85 -19.86
C ARG A 173 1.12 13.65 -20.51
N HIS A 174 -0.16 13.42 -20.19
CA HIS A 174 -0.93 12.33 -20.81
C HIS A 174 -1.26 12.63 -22.26
N THR A 175 -1.60 13.88 -22.61
CA THR A 175 -1.87 14.29 -23.99
C THR A 175 -0.64 14.08 -24.87
N ASN A 176 0.55 14.49 -24.42
CA ASN A 176 1.80 14.29 -25.16
C ASN A 176 2.10 12.80 -25.34
N LYS A 177 1.97 12.00 -24.28
CA LYS A 177 2.16 10.53 -24.36
C LYS A 177 1.17 9.85 -25.32
N ILE A 178 -0.03 10.40 -25.48
CA ILE A 178 -1.03 9.92 -26.45
C ILE A 178 -0.68 10.38 -27.87
N ALA A 179 -0.18 11.61 -28.04
CA ALA A 179 0.26 12.13 -29.33
C ALA A 179 1.45 11.32 -29.88
N ASP A 180 2.48 11.08 -29.06
CA ASP A 180 3.63 10.25 -29.41
C ASP A 180 3.20 8.84 -29.88
N ARG A 181 2.14 8.30 -29.27
CA ARG A 181 1.58 6.99 -29.63
C ARG A 181 0.72 7.01 -30.91
N ARG A 182 0.18 8.16 -31.29
CA ARG A 182 -0.60 8.31 -32.54
C ARG A 182 0.30 8.45 -33.75
N GLU A 183 1.41 9.17 -33.60
CA GLU A 183 2.42 9.33 -34.66
C GLU A 183 3.08 7.98 -35.01
N LEU A 184 3.34 7.12 -34.02
CA LEU A 184 3.84 5.76 -34.23
C LEU A 184 2.86 4.80 -34.93
N THR A 185 1.57 5.14 -35.01
CA THR A 185 0.53 4.29 -35.64
C THR A 185 0.06 4.83 -37.00
N ALA A 186 0.65 5.93 -37.49
CA ALA A 186 0.26 6.57 -38.74
C ALA A 186 1.17 6.20 -39.94
N ASP A 187 2.28 5.48 -39.68
CA ASP A 187 3.27 5.03 -40.68
C ASP A 187 3.17 3.52 -41.01
N ASP A 188 2.09 2.84 -40.60
CA ASP A 188 1.71 1.47 -41.00
C ASP A 188 0.36 1.49 -41.75
#